data_AF-A0A1I6GDU5-F1
#
_entry.id   AF-A0A1I6GDU5-F1
#
_cell.length_a   1.000
_cell.length_b   1.000
_cell.length_c   1.000
_cell.angle_alpha   90.00
_cell.angle_beta   90.00
_cell.angle_gamma   90.00
#
_symmetry.space_group_name_H-M   'P 1'
#
loop_
_entity.id
_entity.type
_entity.pdbx_description
1 polymer ?
#
loop_
_entity_poly.entity_id
_entity_poly.type
_entity_poly.pdbx_seq_one_letter_code
_entity_poly.pdbx_strand_id
1 'polypeptide(L)'
;MNRNMTIGGHVVGASLALALMGGASSALAAPITFFGEDTSTAGVLGTNSAQARTDFLANLTGVGNEDFESFTSGSSSPLNLSFPGSSGSLSATLTGTGVIAGSPAVGRFATSGTKYLEVSTGSFVIDFLDPVSAFGFNGIDIGDFVTNQMVLKLTNTLGDTTELTVPHSLGIGNFAQATLFFGFYDLAQSFTSIEFTNAGGGDLFAFDDMVIGDAEQVTPTPVPEPATLALLGLGLLGLGARRRLFSRSA
;
A
#
# COMPACT_ATOMS: atom_id res chain seq x y z
N MET A 1 -63.96 -23.24 -49.94
CA MET A 1 -63.02 -23.41 -48.82
C MET A 1 -61.67 -22.81 -49.24
N ASN A 2 -61.23 -21.77 -48.51
CA ASN A 2 -59.89 -21.15 -48.43
C ASN A 2 -59.18 -20.75 -49.73
N ARG A 3 -58.43 -19.65 -49.84
CA ARG A 3 -58.12 -18.42 -49.07
C ARG A 3 -57.25 -17.65 -50.06
N ASN A 4 -57.46 -16.35 -50.29
CA ASN A 4 -56.43 -15.53 -50.97
C ASN A 4 -56.52 -14.05 -50.60
N MET A 5 -55.34 -13.53 -50.17
CA MET A 5 -54.84 -12.13 -50.23
C MET A 5 -55.63 -11.06 -49.44
N THR A 6 -55.06 -10.06 -48.76
CA THR A 6 -53.79 -9.33 -48.97
C THR A 6 -53.45 -8.48 -47.71
N ILE A 7 -52.16 -8.44 -47.38
CA ILE A 7 -51.28 -7.32 -46.91
C ILE A 7 -51.90 -6.07 -46.26
N GLY A 8 -51.31 -5.68 -45.12
CA GLY A 8 -51.28 -4.32 -44.53
C GLY A 8 -50.88 -4.44 -43.06
N GLY A 9 -49.61 -4.35 -42.67
CA GLY A 9 -48.81 -3.13 -42.65
C GLY A 9 -49.21 -2.30 -41.43
N HIS A 10 -48.40 -2.27 -40.36
CA HIS A 10 -48.07 -1.06 -39.60
C HIS A 10 -46.95 -1.35 -38.58
N VAL A 11 -45.94 -0.51 -38.70
CA VAL A 11 -44.75 -0.36 -37.88
C VAL A 11 -45.14 0.10 -36.49
N VAL A 12 -44.67 -0.62 -35.46
CA VAL A 12 -44.35 -0.04 -34.15
C VAL A 12 -42.97 -0.62 -33.83
N GLY A 13 -41.89 0.10 -34.12
CA GLY A 13 -41.50 1.28 -33.36
C GLY A 13 -40.50 0.84 -32.31
N ALA A 14 -39.29 0.48 -32.76
CA ALA A 14 -38.16 0.17 -31.89
C ALA A 14 -37.68 1.45 -31.21
N SER A 15 -37.61 1.45 -29.88
CA SER A 15 -36.89 2.45 -29.11
C SER A 15 -36.37 1.79 -27.83
N LEU A 16 -35.36 0.92 -27.97
CA LEU A 16 -34.55 0.49 -26.84
C LEU A 16 -33.54 1.62 -26.58
N ALA A 17 -33.93 2.59 -25.75
CA ALA A 17 -33.05 3.65 -25.27
C ALA A 17 -32.02 3.03 -24.32
N LEU A 18 -30.81 2.81 -24.82
CA LEU A 18 -29.67 2.34 -24.04
C LEU A 18 -29.13 3.53 -23.22
N ALA A 19 -29.68 3.74 -22.03
CA ALA A 19 -29.14 4.67 -21.04
C ALA A 19 -28.01 3.97 -20.25
N LEU A 20 -26.81 3.96 -20.81
CA LEU A 20 -25.57 3.59 -20.10
C LEU A 20 -24.64 4.81 -20.08
N MET A 21 -25.04 5.85 -19.34
CA MET A 21 -24.15 6.93 -18.91
C MET A 21 -24.27 7.09 -17.39
N GLY A 22 -24.04 5.99 -16.67
CA GLY A 22 -23.72 6.07 -15.23
C GLY A 22 -22.26 6.50 -15.13
N GLY A 23 -22.03 7.66 -14.53
CA GLY A 23 -20.72 8.33 -14.50
C GLY A 23 -19.60 7.41 -14.02
N ALA A 24 -18.48 7.44 -14.73
CA ALA A 24 -17.21 7.01 -14.17
C ALA A 24 -16.86 8.02 -13.07
N SER A 25 -17.32 7.76 -11.84
CA SER A 25 -16.64 8.29 -10.67
C SER A 25 -15.20 7.83 -10.78
N SER A 26 -14.25 8.77 -10.81
CA SER A 26 -12.83 8.48 -10.68
C SER A 26 -12.64 7.67 -9.41
N ALA A 27 -12.50 6.35 -9.52
CA ALA A 27 -12.06 5.55 -8.41
C ALA A 27 -10.61 5.97 -8.18
N LEU A 28 -10.34 6.68 -7.07
CA LEU A 28 -8.98 6.82 -6.59
C LEU A 28 -8.49 5.39 -6.32
N ALA A 29 -7.40 5.01 -6.96
CA ALA A 29 -6.79 3.71 -6.69
C ALA A 29 -6.32 3.72 -5.23
N ALA A 30 -6.67 2.67 -4.49
CA ALA A 30 -6.10 2.48 -3.16
C ALA A 30 -4.57 2.30 -3.26
N PRO A 31 -3.82 2.58 -2.18
CA PRO A 31 -2.39 2.30 -2.14
C PRO A 31 -2.07 0.86 -2.57
N ILE A 32 -1.00 0.69 -3.34
CA ILE A 32 -0.48 -0.62 -3.71
C ILE A 32 0.40 -1.09 -2.56
N THR A 33 0.04 -2.22 -1.95
CA THR A 33 0.72 -2.76 -0.77
C THR A 33 1.62 -3.95 -1.11
N PHE A 34 2.66 -4.12 -0.31
CA PHE A 34 3.63 -5.19 -0.35
C PHE A 34 3.70 -5.80 1.04
N PHE A 35 3.58 -7.11 1.11
CA PHE A 35 3.61 -7.82 2.37
C PHE A 35 4.30 -9.17 2.23
N GLY A 36 5.17 -9.48 3.18
CA GLY A 36 5.75 -10.79 3.36
C GLY A 36 5.93 -11.03 4.84
N GLU A 37 5.64 -12.24 5.29
CA GLU A 37 5.82 -12.65 6.68
C GLU A 37 6.47 -14.02 6.73
N ASP A 38 7.34 -14.18 7.70
CA ASP A 38 7.94 -15.43 8.12
C ASP A 38 7.58 -15.62 9.60
N THR A 39 6.55 -16.43 9.86
CA THR A 39 5.99 -16.61 11.21
C THR A 39 6.94 -17.31 12.18
N SER A 40 8.09 -17.78 11.70
CA SER A 40 9.21 -18.16 12.55
C SER A 40 10.54 -17.98 11.82
N THR A 41 11.50 -17.36 12.48
CA THR A 41 12.88 -17.21 12.01
C THR A 41 13.89 -17.59 13.10
N ALA A 42 15.18 -17.56 12.75
CA ALA A 42 16.29 -17.82 13.66
C ALA A 42 17.07 -16.53 14.01
N GLY A 43 16.36 -15.42 14.24
CA GLY A 43 16.98 -14.13 14.58
C GLY A 43 17.58 -13.41 13.38
N VAL A 44 16.98 -13.60 12.20
CA VAL A 44 17.37 -12.98 10.93
C VAL A 44 16.12 -12.64 10.13
N LEU A 45 16.21 -11.67 9.23
CA LEU A 45 15.11 -11.36 8.30
C LEU A 45 14.76 -12.60 7.47
N GLY A 46 13.51 -13.01 7.52
CA GLY A 46 13.02 -14.19 6.81
C GLY A 46 12.93 -14.00 5.29
N THR A 47 12.74 -15.10 4.56
CA THR A 47 12.82 -15.09 3.09
C THR A 47 11.64 -14.37 2.46
N ASN A 48 10.43 -14.58 2.98
CA ASN A 48 9.23 -13.94 2.44
C ASN A 48 9.24 -12.43 2.73
N SER A 49 9.65 -12.05 3.93
CA SER A 49 9.81 -10.66 4.37
C SER A 49 10.85 -9.94 3.51
N ALA A 50 12.01 -10.55 3.29
CA ALA A 50 13.06 -10.01 2.43
C ALA A 50 12.63 -9.89 0.96
N GLN A 51 11.88 -10.87 0.44
CA GLN A 51 11.35 -10.82 -0.92
C GLN A 51 10.34 -9.67 -1.08
N ALA A 52 9.40 -9.52 -0.14
CA ALA A 52 8.43 -8.43 -0.18
C ALA A 52 9.08 -7.04 -0.12
N ARG A 53 10.14 -6.88 0.70
CA ARG A 53 10.97 -5.66 0.71
C ARG A 53 11.63 -5.41 -0.64
N THR A 54 12.17 -6.46 -1.26
CA THR A 54 12.80 -6.37 -2.58
C THR A 54 11.79 -5.96 -3.65
N ASP A 55 10.60 -6.55 -3.64
CA ASP A 55 9.51 -6.24 -4.57
C ASP A 55 9.03 -4.79 -4.40
N PHE A 56 8.93 -4.31 -3.15
CA PHE A 56 8.62 -2.90 -2.86
C PHE A 56 9.70 -1.96 -3.42
N LEU A 57 10.97 -2.20 -3.10
CA LEU A 57 12.09 -1.37 -3.52
C LEU A 57 12.28 -1.36 -5.05
N ALA A 58 11.86 -2.40 -5.76
CA ALA A 58 11.89 -2.42 -7.22
C ALA A 58 11.00 -1.34 -7.88
N ASN A 59 10.09 -0.73 -7.11
CA ASN A 59 9.23 0.36 -7.57
C ASN A 59 9.76 1.75 -7.16
N LEU A 60 10.90 1.82 -6.47
CA LEU A 60 11.44 3.07 -5.93
C LEU A 60 12.82 3.38 -6.50
N THR A 61 13.14 4.66 -6.61
CA THR A 61 14.47 5.11 -7.04
C THR A 61 15.05 6.13 -6.08
N GLY A 62 16.35 6.00 -5.78
CA GLY A 62 17.08 6.98 -4.98
C GLY A 62 16.61 7.14 -3.54
N VAL A 63 15.90 6.16 -2.97
CA VAL A 63 15.43 6.17 -1.57
C VAL A 63 16.52 5.72 -0.59
N GLY A 64 16.39 6.11 0.67
CA GLY A 64 17.27 5.71 1.78
C GLY A 64 16.65 4.67 2.70
N ASN A 65 17.46 4.14 3.62
CA ASN A 65 17.07 3.20 4.65
C ASN A 65 17.40 3.80 6.02
N GLU A 66 16.40 3.96 6.87
CA GLU A 66 16.58 4.31 8.28
C GLU A 66 16.64 3.02 9.09
N ASP A 67 17.86 2.71 9.54
CA ASP A 67 18.23 1.56 10.38
C ASP A 67 18.50 1.96 11.84
N PHE A 68 18.19 3.21 12.20
CA PHE A 68 18.42 3.82 13.52
C PHE A 68 19.88 3.88 13.96
N GLU A 69 20.84 3.59 13.09
CA GLU A 69 22.26 3.56 13.46
C GLU A 69 22.82 4.93 13.83
N SER A 70 22.20 6.00 13.35
CA SER A 70 22.56 7.37 13.68
C SER A 70 22.20 7.77 15.12
N PHE A 71 21.34 7.01 15.80
CA PHE A 71 20.88 7.31 17.16
C PHE A 71 21.73 6.64 18.24
N THR A 72 21.66 7.18 19.45
CA THR A 72 22.25 6.53 20.64
C THR A 72 21.26 5.53 21.21
N SER A 73 21.72 4.36 21.66
CA SER A 73 20.86 3.42 22.38
C SER A 73 20.28 4.08 23.64
N GLY A 74 18.99 3.85 23.88
CA GLY A 74 18.23 4.52 24.92
C GLY A 74 17.61 5.87 24.50
N SER A 75 17.91 6.40 23.31
CA SER A 75 17.18 7.54 22.75
C SER A 75 15.70 7.17 22.55
N SER A 76 14.79 8.11 22.83
CA SER A 76 13.36 7.95 22.68
C SER A 76 12.74 9.17 21.99
N SER A 77 11.47 9.06 21.60
CA SER A 77 10.68 10.15 21.01
C SER A 77 10.88 11.51 21.71
N PRO A 78 10.98 12.63 20.96
CA PRO A 78 10.94 12.69 19.50
C PRO A 78 12.26 12.28 18.85
N LEU A 79 12.19 11.52 17.76
CA LEU A 79 13.33 11.15 16.92
C LEU A 79 13.20 11.84 15.56
N ASN A 80 14.19 12.66 15.20
CA ASN A 80 14.21 13.35 13.90
C ASN A 80 14.94 12.49 12.87
N LEU A 81 14.25 12.15 11.79
CA LEU A 81 14.71 11.25 10.75
C LEU A 81 14.98 12.03 9.46
N SER A 82 15.93 11.57 8.65
CA SER A 82 16.29 12.22 7.39
C SER A 82 16.54 11.20 6.29
N PHE A 83 15.94 11.44 5.13
CA PHE A 83 16.00 10.55 3.97
C PHE A 83 16.42 11.32 2.72
N PRO A 84 17.02 10.65 1.73
CA PRO A 84 17.12 11.18 0.38
C PRO A 84 15.73 11.40 -0.23
N GLY A 85 15.49 12.57 -0.80
CA GLY A 85 14.32 12.91 -1.61
C GLY A 85 14.70 13.22 -3.05
N SER A 86 13.71 13.28 -3.95
CA SER A 86 13.91 13.64 -5.36
C SER A 86 14.50 15.06 -5.55
N SER A 87 14.19 15.96 -4.62
CA SER A 87 14.56 17.39 -4.66
C SER A 87 15.43 17.84 -3.47
N GLY A 88 15.98 16.90 -2.70
CA GLY A 88 16.79 17.22 -1.53
C GLY A 88 16.73 16.13 -0.47
N SER A 89 16.45 16.53 0.78
CA SER A 89 16.23 15.60 1.88
C SER A 89 14.77 15.66 2.32
N LEU A 90 14.14 14.50 2.49
CA LEU A 90 12.85 14.37 3.16
C LEU A 90 13.12 14.27 4.67
N SER A 91 12.38 15.04 5.46
CA SER A 91 12.51 15.00 6.92
C SER A 91 11.24 14.45 7.57
N ALA A 92 11.41 13.67 8.63
CA ALA A 92 10.29 13.15 9.42
C ALA A 92 10.58 13.25 10.92
N THR A 93 9.52 13.29 11.73
CA THR A 93 9.63 13.23 13.18
C THR A 93 8.81 12.04 13.67
N LEU A 94 9.47 11.09 14.33
CA LEU A 94 8.80 10.00 15.02
C LEU A 94 8.52 10.40 16.46
N THR A 95 7.24 10.32 16.85
CA THR A 95 6.77 10.61 18.20
C THR A 95 5.93 9.48 18.77
N GLY A 96 5.83 9.39 20.09
CA GLY A 96 5.01 8.38 20.78
C GLY A 96 5.87 7.29 21.43
N THR A 97 5.41 6.05 21.38
CA THR A 97 6.11 4.93 22.01
C THR A 97 7.33 4.49 21.20
N GLY A 98 8.41 4.16 21.90
CA GLY A 98 9.61 3.62 21.27
C GLY A 98 10.90 4.09 21.93
N VAL A 99 11.86 3.18 22.00
CA VAL A 99 13.23 3.45 22.43
C VAL A 99 14.21 2.76 21.49
N ILE A 100 15.32 3.43 21.18
CA ILE A 100 16.38 2.82 20.38
C ILE A 100 17.06 1.74 21.20
N ALA A 101 16.89 0.49 20.79
CA ALA A 101 17.65 -0.64 21.32
C ALA A 101 18.98 -0.76 20.58
N GLY A 102 20.02 -1.26 21.25
CA GLY A 102 21.35 -1.50 20.65
C GLY A 102 21.83 -2.95 20.78
N SER A 103 20.94 -3.85 21.19
CA SER A 103 21.21 -5.27 21.34
C SER A 103 19.90 -6.05 21.18
N PRO A 104 19.92 -7.26 20.61
CA PRO A 104 18.73 -8.11 20.54
C PRO A 104 18.10 -8.36 21.92
N ALA A 105 16.78 -8.47 21.93
CA ALA A 105 15.98 -8.90 23.08
C ALA A 105 15.31 -10.26 22.76
N VAL A 106 14.45 -10.74 23.66
CA VAL A 106 13.65 -11.96 23.37
C VAL A 106 12.73 -11.65 22.20
N GLY A 107 12.90 -12.35 21.08
CA GLY A 107 12.08 -12.21 19.88
C GLY A 107 12.49 -11.06 18.93
N ARG A 108 13.03 -9.96 19.48
CA ARG A 108 13.35 -8.71 18.76
C ARG A 108 14.84 -8.53 18.46
N PHE A 109 15.15 -8.08 17.25
CA PHE A 109 16.51 -7.84 16.79
C PHE A 109 16.51 -6.84 15.63
N ALA A 110 17.69 -6.26 15.35
CA ALA A 110 17.90 -5.40 14.19
C ALA A 110 18.03 -6.24 12.91
N THR A 111 17.34 -5.86 11.84
CA THR A 111 17.42 -6.51 10.53
C THR A 111 18.59 -5.99 9.69
N SER A 112 19.12 -4.82 10.05
CA SER A 112 20.42 -4.34 9.60
C SER A 112 21.17 -3.69 10.77
N GLY A 113 22.50 -3.53 10.64
CA GLY A 113 23.30 -2.95 11.72
C GLY A 113 23.19 -3.70 13.06
N THR A 114 22.91 -2.94 14.12
CA THR A 114 22.83 -3.35 15.52
C THR A 114 21.71 -2.68 16.31
N LYS A 115 21.08 -1.64 15.77
CA LYS A 115 20.05 -0.85 16.42
C LYS A 115 18.72 -0.99 15.70
N TYR A 116 17.66 -0.79 16.46
CA TYR A 116 16.28 -0.80 15.99
C TYR A 116 15.44 0.02 16.94
N LEU A 117 14.23 0.40 16.53
CA LEU A 117 13.25 0.99 17.42
C LEU A 117 12.47 -0.13 18.13
N GLU A 118 12.68 -0.32 19.42
CA GLU A 118 11.84 -1.19 20.24
C GLU A 118 10.57 -0.42 20.62
N VAL A 119 9.44 -0.81 20.04
CA VAL A 119 8.16 -0.16 20.25
C VAL A 119 7.46 -0.80 21.45
N SER A 120 7.09 0.02 22.42
CA SER A 120 6.31 -0.42 23.57
C SER A 120 4.80 -0.37 23.31
N THR A 121 4.03 -0.93 24.25
CA THR A 121 2.56 -0.83 24.21
C THR A 121 2.09 0.62 24.08
N GLY A 122 1.14 0.85 23.17
CA GLY A 122 0.72 2.19 22.75
C GLY A 122 0.80 2.37 21.23
N SER A 123 0.69 3.62 20.79
CA SER A 123 0.83 4.07 19.41
C SER A 123 2.01 5.02 19.27
N PHE A 124 2.57 5.05 18.06
CA PHE A 124 3.54 6.06 17.66
C PHE A 124 3.12 6.62 16.30
N VAL A 125 3.60 7.82 16.01
CA VAL A 125 3.26 8.58 14.81
C VAL A 125 4.54 9.02 14.14
N ILE A 126 4.56 8.95 12.82
CA ILE A 126 5.61 9.55 12.00
C ILE A 126 4.99 10.70 11.23
N ASP A 127 5.40 11.91 11.56
CA ASP A 127 4.99 13.12 10.86
C ASP A 127 6.05 13.50 9.83
N PHE A 128 5.65 13.67 8.59
CA PHE A 128 6.51 14.05 7.49
C PHE A 128 6.45 15.56 7.28
N LEU A 129 7.61 16.22 7.27
CA LEU A 129 7.71 17.63 6.92
C LEU A 129 7.46 17.84 5.43
N ASP A 130 7.89 16.87 4.63
CA ASP A 130 7.67 16.78 3.18
C ASP A 130 6.75 15.58 2.89
N PRO A 131 5.63 15.74 2.17
CA PRO A 131 4.71 14.63 1.93
C PRO A 131 5.38 13.45 1.21
N VAL A 132 5.07 12.23 1.65
CA VAL A 132 5.60 10.99 1.06
C VAL A 132 4.53 10.24 0.28
N SER A 133 4.91 9.58 -0.80
CA SER A 133 4.02 8.71 -1.58
C SER A 133 4.40 7.23 -1.48
N ALA A 134 5.50 6.90 -0.81
CA ALA A 134 5.87 5.54 -0.46
C ALA A 134 6.38 5.44 0.98
N PHE A 135 6.07 4.32 1.63
CA PHE A 135 6.51 3.99 2.97
C PHE A 135 6.64 2.47 3.11
N GLY A 136 7.69 1.99 3.77
CA GLY A 136 7.83 0.58 4.14
C GLY A 136 8.75 0.39 5.34
N PHE A 137 8.60 -0.75 6.02
CA PHE A 137 9.39 -1.09 7.21
C PHE A 137 9.47 -2.60 7.41
N ASN A 138 10.50 -3.03 8.15
CA ASN A 138 10.56 -4.36 8.73
C ASN A 138 9.96 -4.34 10.15
N GLY A 139 9.07 -5.29 10.42
CA GLY A 139 8.52 -5.55 11.75
C GLY A 139 9.02 -6.90 12.26
N ILE A 140 9.44 -6.95 13.52
CA ILE A 140 9.98 -8.16 14.15
C ILE A 140 9.26 -8.38 15.47
N ASP A 141 8.90 -9.63 15.75
CA ASP A 141 8.18 -10.03 16.97
C ASP A 141 6.79 -9.40 17.04
N ILE A 142 6.05 -9.45 15.92
CA ILE A 142 4.65 -9.03 15.85
C ILE A 142 3.81 -10.29 15.68
N GLY A 143 2.88 -10.55 16.61
CA GLY A 143 1.85 -11.58 16.40
C GLY A 143 1.56 -12.53 17.57
N ASP A 144 2.35 -12.57 18.64
CA ASP A 144 2.24 -13.61 19.69
C ASP A 144 1.27 -13.27 20.85
N PHE A 145 1.06 -11.99 21.16
CA PHE A 145 0.14 -11.50 22.21
C PHE A 145 -1.02 -10.65 21.70
N VAL A 146 -1.25 -10.64 20.38
CA VAL A 146 -2.21 -9.78 19.72
C VAL A 146 -3.46 -10.53 19.26
N THR A 147 -4.61 -9.87 19.38
CA THR A 147 -5.92 -10.41 18.95
C THR A 147 -6.47 -9.74 17.69
N ASN A 148 -5.84 -8.65 17.25
CA ASN A 148 -6.19 -7.91 16.05
C ASN A 148 -4.92 -7.63 15.24
N GLN A 149 -5.10 -7.31 13.97
CA GLN A 149 -4.00 -6.87 13.12
C GLN A 149 -3.65 -5.40 13.39
N MET A 150 -2.38 -5.06 13.20
CA MET A 150 -1.91 -3.68 13.18
C MET A 150 -2.61 -2.89 12.08
N VAL A 151 -3.04 -1.66 12.41
CA VAL A 151 -3.59 -0.72 11.42
C VAL A 151 -2.71 0.51 11.38
N LEU A 152 -2.30 0.87 10.16
CA LEU A 152 -1.67 2.15 9.84
C LEU A 152 -2.77 3.11 9.43
N LYS A 153 -2.83 4.27 10.08
CA LYS A 153 -3.73 5.36 9.69
C LYS A 153 -2.92 6.45 9.00
N LEU A 154 -3.14 6.59 7.71
CA LEU A 154 -2.44 7.51 6.82
C LEU A 154 -3.25 8.79 6.71
N THR A 155 -2.62 9.95 6.92
CA THR A 155 -3.24 11.26 6.67
C THR A 155 -2.65 11.87 5.42
N ASN A 156 -3.49 12.19 4.43
CA ASN A 156 -3.05 12.79 3.18
C ASN A 156 -2.81 14.31 3.30
N THR A 157 -2.29 14.95 2.26
CA THR A 157 -2.07 16.41 2.21
C THR A 157 -3.34 17.26 2.30
N LEU A 158 -4.53 16.66 2.13
CA LEU A 158 -5.83 17.31 2.29
C LEU A 158 -6.41 17.14 3.70
N GLY A 159 -5.77 16.32 4.55
CA GLY A 159 -6.25 15.97 5.88
C GLY A 159 -7.22 14.79 5.93
N ASP A 160 -7.49 14.13 4.79
CA ASP A 160 -8.30 12.91 4.78
C ASP A 160 -7.48 11.72 5.30
N THR A 161 -8.16 10.79 5.97
CA THR A 161 -7.53 9.61 6.54
C THR A 161 -7.89 8.34 5.77
N THR A 162 -6.89 7.51 5.50
CA THR A 162 -7.05 6.15 4.96
C THR A 162 -6.42 5.15 5.92
N GLU A 163 -7.04 4.00 6.12
CA GLU A 163 -6.49 2.93 6.96
C GLU A 163 -5.95 1.78 6.11
N LEU A 164 -4.74 1.34 6.43
CA LEU A 164 -4.14 0.12 5.88
C LEU A 164 -3.92 -0.89 6.99
N THR A 165 -4.53 -2.07 6.86
CA THR A 165 -4.29 -3.18 7.77
C THR A 165 -3.04 -3.95 7.35
N VAL A 166 -2.11 -4.16 8.28
CA VAL A 166 -0.95 -5.02 8.08
C VAL A 166 -1.39 -6.47 8.30
N PRO A 167 -1.39 -7.34 7.27
CA PRO A 167 -2.04 -8.64 7.34
C PRO A 167 -1.18 -9.71 8.04
N HIS A 168 -0.57 -9.38 9.17
CA HIS A 168 0.26 -10.31 9.95
C HIS A 168 -0.58 -11.40 10.63
N SER A 169 0.08 -12.52 10.91
CA SER A 169 -0.51 -13.64 11.62
C SER A 169 -0.78 -13.28 13.09
N LEU A 170 -1.79 -13.92 13.68
CA LEU A 170 -2.18 -13.76 15.07
C LEU A 170 -1.92 -15.06 15.84
N GLY A 171 -1.55 -14.94 17.12
CA GLY A 171 -1.24 -16.08 17.99
C GLY A 171 0.03 -16.84 17.58
N ILE A 172 1.04 -16.12 17.07
CA ILE A 172 2.37 -16.69 16.80
C ILE A 172 3.02 -17.12 18.14
N GLY A 173 3.98 -18.04 18.13
CA GLY A 173 4.70 -18.39 19.35
C GLY A 173 5.70 -17.31 19.77
N ASN A 174 5.79 -17.01 21.07
CA ASN A 174 6.69 -15.99 21.65
C ASN A 174 8.19 -16.14 21.31
N PHE A 175 8.65 -17.35 21.02
CA PHE A 175 10.04 -17.58 20.61
C PHE A 175 10.22 -17.73 19.10
N ALA A 176 9.19 -17.42 18.32
CA ALA A 176 9.23 -17.63 16.89
C ALA A 176 10.13 -16.61 16.19
N GLN A 177 10.42 -15.45 16.79
CA GLN A 177 11.19 -14.38 16.17
C GLN A 177 10.60 -14.03 14.80
N ALA A 178 9.28 -13.90 14.73
CA ALA A 178 8.59 -13.68 13.48
C ALA A 178 9.06 -12.37 12.85
N THR A 179 9.25 -12.37 11.54
CA THR A 179 9.58 -11.16 10.80
C THR A 179 8.51 -10.90 9.77
N LEU A 180 8.25 -9.64 9.49
CA LEU A 180 7.46 -9.19 8.37
C LEU A 180 8.12 -8.00 7.70
N PHE A 181 7.81 -7.82 6.42
CA PHE A 181 7.92 -6.54 5.75
C PHE A 181 6.52 -6.09 5.37
N PHE A 182 6.22 -4.83 5.61
CA PHE A 182 5.05 -4.17 5.05
C PHE A 182 5.46 -2.85 4.41
N GLY A 183 4.98 -2.60 3.21
CA GLY A 183 5.16 -1.34 2.53
C GLY A 183 4.01 -1.01 1.59
N PHE A 184 3.92 0.24 1.19
CA PHE A 184 2.97 0.71 0.20
C PHE A 184 3.54 1.86 -0.61
N TYR A 185 2.99 2.06 -1.81
CA TYR A 185 3.06 3.34 -2.49
C TYR A 185 1.69 3.74 -3.06
N ASP A 186 1.52 5.03 -3.31
CA ASP A 186 0.33 5.59 -3.94
C ASP A 186 0.75 6.57 -5.05
N LEU A 187 0.13 6.43 -6.22
CA LEU A 187 0.41 7.27 -7.41
C LEU A 187 -0.52 8.50 -7.49
N ALA A 188 -1.58 8.52 -6.70
CA ALA A 188 -2.61 9.56 -6.70
C ALA A 188 -2.56 10.44 -5.45
N GLN A 189 -2.01 9.93 -4.34
CA GLN A 189 -1.95 10.63 -3.07
C GLN A 189 -0.54 10.68 -2.48
N SER A 190 -0.29 11.71 -1.67
CA SER A 190 0.86 11.80 -0.78
C SER A 190 0.38 12.04 0.64
N PHE A 191 1.18 11.61 1.61
CA PHE A 191 0.83 11.51 3.01
C PHE A 191 1.77 12.37 3.87
N THR A 192 1.18 13.06 4.83
CA THR A 192 1.89 13.93 5.80
C THR A 192 2.07 13.26 7.15
N SER A 193 1.34 12.17 7.42
CA SER A 193 1.47 11.44 8.68
C SER A 193 1.05 9.98 8.54
N ILE A 194 1.74 9.10 9.26
CA ILE A 194 1.34 7.69 9.47
C ILE A 194 1.30 7.44 10.97
N GLU A 195 0.11 7.13 11.48
CA GLU A 195 -0.10 6.68 12.85
C GLU A 195 -0.16 5.14 12.89
N PHE A 196 0.73 4.55 13.68
CA PHE A 196 0.71 3.13 13.99
C PHE A 196 -0.24 2.92 15.16
N THR A 197 -1.42 2.38 14.88
CA THR A 197 -2.33 1.99 15.95
C THR A 197 -1.84 0.68 16.56
N ASN A 198 -2.03 0.54 17.87
CA ASN A 198 -1.65 -0.70 18.54
C ASN A 198 -2.41 -1.87 17.91
N ALA A 199 -1.69 -2.92 17.51
CA ALA A 199 -2.21 -4.19 16.97
C ALA A 199 -3.06 -4.99 17.99
N GLY A 200 -3.87 -4.32 18.82
CA GLY A 200 -4.79 -4.97 19.74
C GLY A 200 -4.15 -5.73 20.90
N GLY A 201 -2.97 -5.31 21.41
CA GLY A 201 -2.55 -5.70 22.75
C GLY A 201 -1.05 -5.83 22.99
N GLY A 202 -0.59 -5.16 24.05
CA GLY A 202 0.32 -5.73 25.07
C GLY A 202 1.79 -5.99 24.73
N ASP A 203 2.14 -6.15 23.46
CA ASP A 203 3.44 -6.68 23.06
C ASP A 203 4.49 -5.62 22.74
N LEU A 204 5.75 -6.00 22.92
CA LEU A 204 6.90 -5.24 22.43
C LEU A 204 7.29 -5.82 21.08
N PHE A 205 7.47 -4.96 20.08
CA PHE A 205 7.99 -5.38 18.79
C PHE A 205 9.17 -4.50 18.37
N ALA A 206 9.94 -4.98 17.42
CA ALA A 206 11.01 -4.22 16.79
C ALA A 206 10.54 -3.66 15.45
N PHE A 207 10.83 -2.38 15.24
CA PHE A 207 10.60 -1.64 14.01
C PHE A 207 11.97 -1.21 13.46
N ASP A 208 12.26 -1.58 12.21
CA ASP A 208 13.58 -1.37 11.63
C ASP A 208 13.52 -1.21 10.10
N ASP A 209 14.63 -0.78 9.50
CA ASP A 209 14.83 -0.63 8.05
C ASP A 209 13.67 0.11 7.36
N MET A 210 13.35 1.29 7.88
CA MET A 210 12.28 2.13 7.34
C MET A 210 12.72 2.81 6.05
N VAL A 211 11.85 2.82 5.05
CA VAL A 211 12.08 3.42 3.74
C VAL A 211 10.90 4.34 3.43
N ILE A 212 11.19 5.56 2.99
CA ILE A 212 10.19 6.50 2.47
C ILE A 212 10.61 7.03 1.10
N GLY A 213 9.65 7.51 0.32
CA GLY A 213 9.90 8.22 -0.93
C GLY A 213 8.80 9.23 -1.24
N ASP A 214 9.18 10.34 -1.86
CA ASP A 214 8.24 11.30 -2.44
C ASP A 214 7.66 10.78 -3.78
N ALA A 215 6.70 11.52 -4.35
CA ALA A 215 5.98 11.09 -5.55
C ALA A 215 6.91 10.82 -6.74
N GLU A 216 7.96 11.63 -6.91
CA GLU A 216 8.93 11.51 -7.99
C GLU A 216 9.88 10.31 -7.81
N GLN A 217 10.05 9.80 -6.59
CA GLN A 217 10.81 8.59 -6.31
C GLN A 217 10.01 7.30 -6.54
N VAL A 218 8.68 7.39 -6.75
CA VAL A 218 7.81 6.24 -7.05
C VAL A 218 7.76 6.02 -8.56
N THR A 219 8.54 5.04 -9.02
CA THR A 219 8.74 4.74 -10.45
C THR A 219 8.42 3.28 -10.79
N PRO A 220 7.18 2.80 -10.58
CA PRO A 220 6.81 1.44 -10.93
C PRO A 220 6.97 1.21 -12.43
N THR A 221 7.40 0.00 -12.82
CA THR A 221 7.45 -0.36 -14.24
C THR A 221 6.04 -0.27 -14.83
N PRO A 222 5.83 0.40 -15.97
CA PRO A 222 4.51 0.52 -16.58
C PRO A 222 3.88 -0.87 -16.77
N VAL A 223 2.75 -1.11 -16.10
CA VAL A 223 1.95 -2.31 -16.36
C VAL A 223 1.23 -2.09 -17.70
N PRO A 224 1.30 -3.03 -18.65
CA PRO A 224 0.55 -2.92 -19.90
C PRO A 224 -0.92 -2.65 -19.62
N GLU A 225 -1.50 -1.67 -20.32
CA GLU A 225 -2.90 -1.29 -20.14
C GLU A 225 -3.80 -2.53 -20.15
N PRO A 226 -4.79 -2.62 -19.22
CA PRO A 226 -5.67 -3.75 -19.16
C PRO A 226 -6.30 -4.03 -20.53
N ALA A 227 -6.26 -5.28 -20.99
CA ALA A 227 -6.85 -5.70 -22.27
C ALA A 227 -8.35 -5.35 -22.37
N THR A 228 -9.01 -5.02 -21.25
CA THR A 228 -10.36 -4.48 -21.18
C THR A 228 -10.51 -3.12 -21.88
N LEU A 229 -9.50 -2.26 -21.87
CA LEU A 229 -9.50 -1.00 -22.63
C LEU A 229 -9.41 -1.26 -24.13
N ALA A 230 -8.58 -2.23 -24.54
CA ALA A 230 -8.54 -2.69 -25.92
C ALA A 230 -9.88 -3.32 -26.36
N LEU A 231 -10.50 -4.14 -25.50
CA LEU A 231 -11.81 -4.74 -25.73
C LEU A 231 -12.94 -3.70 -25.79
N LEU A 232 -12.91 -2.68 -24.92
CA LEU A 232 -13.85 -1.57 -24.96
C LEU A 232 -13.69 -0.76 -26.25
N GLY A 233 -12.45 -0.46 -26.64
CA GLY A 233 -12.13 0.21 -27.91
C GLY A 233 -12.63 -0.60 -29.12
N LEU A 234 -12.36 -1.91 -29.14
CA LEU A 234 -12.85 -2.81 -30.19
C LEU A 234 -14.39 -2.93 -30.20
N GLY A 235 -15.02 -2.97 -29.03
CA GLY A 235 -16.48 -2.99 -28.90
C GLY A 235 -17.12 -1.71 -29.46
N LEU A 236 -16.58 -0.54 -29.14
CA LEU A 236 -17.03 0.75 -29.68
C LEU A 236 -16.81 0.86 -31.19
N LEU A 237 -15.67 0.39 -31.70
CA LEU A 237 -15.40 0.32 -33.14
C LEU A 237 -16.39 -0.61 -33.87
N GLY A 238 -16.69 -1.78 -33.29
CA GLY A 238 -17.68 -2.71 -33.82
C GLY A 238 -19.10 -2.10 -33.90
N LEU A 239 -19.50 -1.37 -32.85
CA LEU A 239 -20.78 -0.64 -32.83
C LEU A 239 -20.83 0.49 -33.88
N GLY A 240 -19.72 1.21 -34.07
CA GLY A 240 -19.60 2.26 -35.08
C GLY A 240 -19.64 1.73 -36.52
N ALA A 241 -18.96 0.61 -36.78
CA ALA A 241 -18.97 -0.05 -38.09
C ALA A 241 -20.36 -0.58 -38.48
N ARG A 242 -21.10 -1.13 -37.50
CA ARG A 242 -22.48 -1.60 -37.72
C ARG A 242 -23.41 -0.47 -38.15
N ARG A 243 -23.26 0.74 -37.59
CA ARG A 243 -24.11 1.90 -37.96
C ARG A 243 -23.94 2.35 -39.42
N ARG A 244 -22.73 2.26 -39.98
CA ARG A 244 -22.46 2.68 -41.36
C ARG A 244 -23.05 1.74 -42.41
N LEU A 245 -23.16 0.45 -42.10
CA LEU A 245 -23.72 -0.55 -43.01
C LEU A 245 -25.25 -0.43 -43.13
N PHE A 246 -25.95 -0.01 -42.08
CA PHE A 246 -27.41 0.18 -42.12
C PHE A 246 -27.83 1.54 -42.71
N SER A 247 -26.95 2.53 -42.79
CA SER A 247 -27.25 3.86 -43.38
C SER A 247 -27.17 3.88 -44.92
N ARG A 248 -26.68 2.83 -45.57
CA ARG A 248 -26.50 2.76 -47.03
C ARG A 248 -27.62 2.00 -47.77
N SER A 249 -28.66 1.56 -47.06
CA SER A 249 -29.74 0.73 -47.61
C SER A 249 -31.12 1.40 -47.57
N ALA A 250 -31.17 2.73 -47.60
CA ALA A 250 -32.39 3.52 -47.75
C ALA A 250 -32.29 4.41 -48.99
#